data_AF-A0A8H7BYN8-F1
#
_entry.id   AF-A0A8H7BYN8-F1
#
_cell.length_a   1.000
_cell.length_b   1.000
_cell.length_c   1.000
_cell.angle_alpha   90.00
_cell.angle_beta   90.00
_cell.angle_gamma   90.00
#
_symmetry.space_group_name_H-M   'P 1'
#
loop_
_entity.id
_entity.type
_entity.pdbx_description
1 polymer ?
#
loop_
_entity_poly.entity_id
_entity_poly.type
_entity_poly.pdbx_seq_one_letter_code
_entity_poly.pdbx_strand_id
1 'polypeptide(L)'
;MLQTPSSAIDTAMSKLSTYLLQGWVMTDERCHVPECFVPMMRSKDGSIRFCVNHDPNPTSSAVGNAQSSVSQQLANGTTASTIVKQAASSDVSPVAAAQDNTEEDELRIRRKRREQSSKASQLIGQKLLQRWVLLNETCPNEDCYAVPLMRNPSTKHMFCVICERNYVSEEQIKQQEEGKEVTEMKETQEKTAIAPPAQHPQRETEQVVHQDSVPESITKVVTSTHESITAVSKNVPADQATSVGITDILDTRSVFETLTRKMNQLTRTAEDCHEPTKLKEIFNAIQACAEAIQACIGVEEAYSRKISTRNI
;
A
#
# COMPACT_ATOMS: atom_id res chain seq x y z
N MET A 1 24.53 48.94 -10.74
CA MET A 1 23.97 47.75 -11.41
C MET A 1 22.66 47.42 -10.71
N LEU A 2 21.58 47.14 -11.44
CA LEU A 2 20.31 46.72 -10.85
C LEU A 2 20.32 45.20 -10.66
N GLN A 3 20.35 44.73 -9.41
CA GLN A 3 20.14 43.32 -9.12
C GLN A 3 18.64 42.99 -9.30
N THR A 4 18.34 42.02 -10.14
CA THR A 4 16.96 41.57 -10.39
C THR A 4 16.42 40.83 -9.16
N PRO A 5 15.15 41.04 -8.76
CA PRO A 5 14.65 40.56 -7.47
C PRO A 5 14.57 39.03 -7.33
N SER A 6 14.62 38.27 -8.43
CA SER A 6 14.61 36.79 -8.41
C SER A 6 15.76 36.24 -7.56
N SER A 7 17.00 36.65 -7.82
CA SER A 7 18.19 36.00 -7.23
C SER A 7 18.26 36.15 -5.71
N ALA A 8 17.66 37.20 -5.14
CA ALA A 8 17.54 37.39 -3.70
C ALA A 8 16.54 36.41 -3.05
N ILE A 9 15.49 36.01 -3.79
CA ILE A 9 14.51 34.99 -3.37
C ILE A 9 15.12 33.60 -3.54
N ASP A 10 15.76 33.32 -4.68
CA ASP A 10 16.43 32.04 -4.95
C ASP A 10 17.50 31.73 -3.88
N THR A 11 18.28 32.75 -3.50
CA THR A 11 19.25 32.69 -2.38
C THR A 11 18.56 32.43 -1.03
N ALA A 12 17.41 33.05 -0.76
CA ALA A 12 16.65 32.81 0.47
C ALA A 12 16.17 31.35 0.54
N MET A 13 15.65 30.79 -0.56
CA MET A 13 15.15 29.41 -0.62
C MET A 13 16.28 28.38 -0.42
N SER A 14 17.48 28.64 -0.96
CA SER A 14 18.68 27.82 -0.71
C SER A 14 19.13 27.84 0.76
N LYS A 15 19.06 29.00 1.43
CA LYS A 15 19.32 29.08 2.88
C LYS A 15 18.22 28.40 3.71
N LEU A 16 16.94 28.57 3.35
CA LEU A 16 15.81 27.93 4.06
C LEU A 16 15.93 26.40 4.02
N SER A 17 16.23 25.81 2.84
CA SER A 17 16.43 24.36 2.74
C SER A 17 17.64 23.88 3.54
N THR A 18 18.74 24.64 3.54
CA THR A 18 19.92 24.36 4.39
C THR A 18 19.55 24.33 5.87
N TYR A 19 18.78 25.31 6.36
CA TYR A 19 18.37 25.37 7.76
C TYR A 19 17.34 24.31 8.16
N LEU A 20 16.40 23.95 7.27
CA LEU A 20 15.49 22.83 7.48
C LEU A 20 16.24 21.50 7.62
N LEU A 21 17.28 21.26 6.79
CA LEU A 21 18.14 20.07 6.89
C LEU A 21 18.98 20.06 8.17
N GLN A 22 19.32 21.23 8.72
CA GLN A 22 19.96 21.38 10.03
C GLN A 22 18.98 21.25 11.22
N GLY A 23 17.70 20.93 10.98
CA GLY A 23 16.69 20.73 12.03
C GLY A 23 16.08 22.01 12.60
N TRP A 24 16.24 23.15 11.93
CA TRP A 24 15.49 24.37 12.24
C TRP A 24 14.07 24.28 11.72
N VAL A 25 13.12 24.92 12.41
CA VAL A 25 11.69 24.83 12.10
C VAL A 25 11.22 26.14 11.47
N MET A 26 10.59 26.07 10.30
CA MET A 26 9.93 27.23 9.69
C MET A 26 8.71 27.64 10.52
N THR A 27 8.50 28.95 10.68
CA THR A 27 7.33 29.51 11.37
C THR A 27 6.36 30.14 10.36
N ASP A 28 5.13 30.32 10.81
CA ASP A 28 4.03 31.02 10.12
C ASP A 28 4.21 32.55 10.09
N GLU A 29 5.04 33.09 11.00
CA GLU A 29 5.46 34.49 10.99
C GLU A 29 6.42 34.82 9.83
N ARG A 30 6.23 36.00 9.27
CA ARG A 30 7.06 36.56 8.19
C ARG A 30 8.14 37.48 8.75
N CYS A 31 9.19 37.73 7.99
CA CYS A 31 10.22 38.70 8.36
C CYS A 31 9.63 40.09 8.64
N HIS A 32 10.12 40.75 9.69
CA HIS A 32 9.72 42.10 10.11
C HIS A 32 10.14 43.23 9.14
N VAL A 33 11.02 42.94 8.18
CA VAL A 33 11.48 43.92 7.18
C VAL A 33 10.41 44.07 6.08
N PRO A 34 9.94 45.29 5.75
CA PRO A 34 8.99 45.49 4.67
C PRO A 34 9.52 44.98 3.32
N GLU A 35 8.63 44.57 2.42
CA GLU A 35 8.94 43.84 1.18
C GLU A 35 9.63 42.46 1.37
N CYS A 36 9.83 41.97 2.60
CA CYS A 36 10.40 40.65 2.83
C CYS A 36 9.34 39.56 3.05
N PHE A 37 9.05 38.78 2.00
CA PHE A 37 8.11 37.66 2.06
C PHE A 37 8.71 36.34 2.58
N VAL A 38 9.92 36.37 3.13
CA VAL A 38 10.63 35.20 3.66
C VAL A 38 10.06 34.82 5.04
N PRO A 39 9.62 33.57 5.26
CA PRO A 39 9.20 33.08 6.57
C PRO A 39 10.36 33.09 7.59
N MET A 40 10.07 33.36 8.86
CA MET A 40 11.08 33.26 9.91
C MET A 40 11.34 31.80 10.28
N MET A 41 12.60 31.46 10.54
CA MET A 41 13.04 30.18 11.08
C MET A 41 13.18 30.28 12.61
N ARG A 42 12.92 29.18 13.33
CA ARG A 42 13.22 29.04 14.76
C ARG A 42 14.07 27.82 15.07
N SER A 43 14.84 27.87 16.15
CA SER A 43 15.59 26.73 16.67
C SER A 43 14.63 25.66 17.24
N LYS A 44 15.13 24.42 17.42
CA LYS A 44 14.32 23.28 17.89
C LYS A 44 13.70 23.50 19.29
N ASP A 45 14.41 24.24 20.14
CA ASP A 45 14.00 24.68 21.48
C ASP A 45 13.20 26.00 21.48
N GLY A 46 13.12 26.69 20.34
CA GLY A 46 12.41 27.97 20.18
C GLY A 46 13.17 29.21 20.63
N SER A 47 14.30 29.07 21.32
CA SER A 47 15.10 30.18 21.90
C SER A 47 15.63 31.19 20.89
N ILE A 48 15.85 30.78 19.64
CA ILE A 48 16.34 31.64 18.56
C ILE A 48 15.29 31.70 17.46
N ARG A 49 14.96 32.91 16.99
CA ARG A 49 14.12 33.17 15.82
C ARG A 49 14.82 34.16 14.89
N PHE A 50 14.87 33.88 13.58
CA PHE A 50 15.57 34.73 12.62
C PHE A 50 15.06 34.56 11.17
N CYS A 51 15.22 35.58 10.34
CA CYS A 51 15.06 35.58 8.89
C CYS A 51 16.40 35.37 8.18
N VAL A 52 16.48 34.37 7.32
CA VAL A 52 17.73 33.96 6.62
C VAL A 52 18.34 35.02 5.69
N ASN A 53 17.63 36.10 5.37
CA ASN A 53 18.15 37.19 4.52
C ASN A 53 18.52 38.49 5.27
N HIS A 54 17.97 38.73 6.46
CA HIS A 54 18.11 40.03 7.14
C HIS A 54 18.75 39.94 8.53
N ASP A 55 18.57 38.82 9.23
CA ASP A 55 19.09 38.65 10.59
C ASP A 55 20.48 37.99 10.58
N PRO A 56 21.36 38.33 11.54
CA PRO A 56 22.70 37.78 11.62
C PRO A 56 22.68 36.26 11.85
N ASN A 57 23.65 35.58 11.24
CA ASN A 57 23.64 34.12 11.13
C ASN A 57 23.87 33.46 12.51
N PRO A 58 22.91 32.67 13.05
CA PRO A 58 22.93 32.28 14.46
C PRO A 58 24.08 31.32 14.82
N THR A 59 24.53 30.50 13.87
CA THR A 59 25.68 29.60 14.05
C THR A 59 27.04 30.32 14.06
N SER A 60 27.08 31.63 13.79
CA SER A 60 28.33 32.42 13.75
C SER A 60 28.62 33.17 15.05
N SER A 61 27.70 33.18 16.02
CA SER A 61 27.78 34.02 17.24
C SER A 61 28.06 33.22 18.51
N ALA A 62 29.06 32.33 18.47
CA ALA A 62 29.51 31.50 19.60
C ALA A 62 30.93 31.84 20.12
N VAL A 63 31.48 33.00 19.73
CA VAL A 63 32.63 33.64 20.38
C VAL A 63 32.21 35.09 20.64
N GLY A 64 32.17 35.48 21.91
CA GLY A 64 31.30 36.57 22.33
C GLY A 64 31.85 37.99 22.18
N ASN A 65 30.94 38.94 22.31
CA ASN A 65 31.18 40.09 23.18
C ASN A 65 29.89 40.40 23.96
N ALA A 66 30.01 41.07 25.11
CA ALA A 66 28.88 41.33 26.01
C ALA A 66 28.41 42.78 25.94
N GLN A 67 27.10 42.98 25.70
CA GLN A 67 26.28 44.15 26.04
C GLN A 67 24.84 43.89 25.53
N SER A 68 23.75 44.05 26.29
CA SER A 68 23.62 44.46 27.70
C SER A 68 22.52 43.66 28.39
N SER A 69 22.69 43.39 29.68
CA SER A 69 21.64 42.82 30.54
C SER A 69 21.02 43.88 31.43
N VAL A 70 19.73 43.69 31.77
CA VAL A 70 19.09 44.33 32.92
C VAL A 70 18.31 43.23 33.65
N SER A 71 18.78 42.83 34.84
CA SER A 71 18.08 42.11 35.93
C SER A 71 17.19 40.88 35.59
N GLN A 72 17.25 39.72 36.25
CA GLN A 72 17.94 39.22 37.46
C GLN A 72 17.68 37.66 37.51
N GLN A 73 18.09 36.80 38.46
CA GLN A 73 18.71 36.96 39.79
C GLN A 73 19.61 35.73 40.18
N LEU A 74 19.55 35.31 41.45
CA LEU A 74 20.11 34.13 42.15
C LEU A 74 19.52 32.78 41.66
N ALA A 75 20.06 31.59 41.96
CA ALA A 75 21.35 31.16 42.53
C ALA A 75 21.54 29.61 42.40
N ASN A 76 22.72 29.10 42.77
CA ASN A 76 23.15 27.69 42.83
C ASN A 76 23.34 27.00 41.44
N GLY A 77 24.31 26.08 41.25
CA GLY A 77 25.44 25.70 42.11
C GLY A 77 26.06 24.33 41.73
N THR A 78 27.38 24.21 41.90
CA THR A 78 28.10 22.92 42.14
C THR A 78 28.41 21.98 40.95
N THR A 79 29.59 22.23 40.34
CA THR A 79 30.68 21.28 39.96
C THR A 79 30.62 20.29 38.76
N ALA A 80 31.67 20.44 37.93
CA ALA A 80 32.64 19.41 37.48
C ALA A 80 32.34 18.40 36.34
N SER A 81 33.00 18.63 35.19
CA SER A 81 33.88 17.73 34.39
C SER A 81 33.90 18.24 32.94
N THR A 82 35.00 18.74 32.36
CA THR A 82 36.35 18.16 32.18
C THR A 82 36.32 16.82 31.47
N ILE A 83 36.37 16.83 30.13
CA ILE A 83 36.97 15.77 29.31
C ILE A 83 37.49 16.37 27.98
N VAL A 84 38.43 15.67 27.36
CA VAL A 84 39.52 16.25 26.55
C VAL A 84 39.10 16.66 25.14
N LYS A 85 39.63 17.80 24.70
CA LYS A 85 39.61 18.27 23.29
C LYS A 85 40.74 17.60 22.50
N GLN A 86 40.41 16.73 21.56
CA GLN A 86 41.35 16.29 20.51
C GLN A 86 40.74 16.49 19.13
N ALA A 87 41.46 17.22 18.29
CA ALA A 87 41.24 17.29 16.85
C ALA A 87 42.47 16.68 16.17
N ALA A 88 42.24 15.82 15.18
CA ALA A 88 43.24 15.37 14.24
C ALA A 88 42.57 15.39 12.85
N SER A 89 43.21 16.07 11.90
CA SER A 89 42.80 16.13 10.50
C SER A 89 43.55 15.10 9.67
N SER A 90 43.27 15.06 8.36
CA SER A 90 44.11 14.47 7.31
C SER A 90 44.14 12.93 7.24
N ASP A 91 44.22 12.30 6.06
CA ASP A 91 43.86 12.78 4.72
C ASP A 91 43.57 11.59 3.76
N VAL A 92 43.22 11.92 2.52
CA VAL A 92 42.97 11.01 1.37
C VAL A 92 43.73 9.67 1.33
N SER A 93 43.00 8.60 0.99
CA SER A 93 43.22 7.85 -0.26
C SER A 93 42.07 6.86 -0.60
N PRO A 94 41.77 6.62 -1.89
CA PRO A 94 40.66 5.76 -2.30
C PRO A 94 41.06 4.28 -2.42
N VAL A 95 40.20 3.38 -1.93
CA VAL A 95 40.23 1.96 -2.31
C VAL A 95 39.37 1.77 -3.55
N ALA A 96 40.01 1.75 -4.72
CA ALA A 96 39.36 1.37 -5.97
C ALA A 96 39.25 -0.16 -6.11
N ALA A 97 38.42 -0.60 -7.05
CA ALA A 97 38.29 -1.99 -7.52
C ALA A 97 37.55 -3.02 -6.63
N ALA A 98 36.37 -2.65 -6.10
CA ALA A 98 35.29 -3.62 -5.87
C ALA A 98 33.88 -2.99 -5.96
N GLN A 99 33.00 -3.58 -6.80
CA GLN A 99 31.53 -3.51 -6.75
C GLN A 99 30.83 -2.14 -6.95
N ASP A 100 30.69 -1.77 -8.24
CA ASP A 100 29.94 -0.60 -8.74
C ASP A 100 28.40 -0.70 -8.54
N ASN A 101 27.86 -1.90 -8.32
CA ASN A 101 26.40 -2.14 -8.26
C ASN A 101 25.73 -1.67 -6.94
N THR A 102 26.50 -1.52 -5.86
CA THR A 102 25.94 -1.38 -4.50
C THR A 102 25.22 -0.05 -4.28
N GLU A 103 25.68 1.04 -4.89
CA GLU A 103 25.04 2.35 -4.76
C GLU A 103 23.70 2.42 -5.51
N GLU A 104 23.59 1.81 -6.69
CA GLU A 104 22.33 1.78 -7.45
C GLU A 104 21.26 0.98 -6.69
N ASP A 105 21.59 -0.19 -6.16
CA ASP A 105 20.64 -0.98 -5.37
C ASP A 105 20.25 -0.27 -4.06
N GLU A 106 21.15 0.46 -3.40
CA GLU A 106 20.77 1.27 -2.23
C GLU A 106 19.83 2.43 -2.61
N LEU A 107 20.08 3.12 -3.73
CA LEU A 107 19.17 4.15 -4.27
C LEU A 107 17.81 3.56 -4.66
N ARG A 108 17.79 2.34 -5.20
CA ARG A 108 16.58 1.58 -5.54
C ARG A 108 15.77 1.17 -4.31
N ILE A 109 16.44 0.71 -3.25
CA ILE A 109 15.81 0.40 -1.94
C ILE A 109 15.25 1.67 -1.29
N ARG A 110 16.03 2.77 -1.27
CA ARG A 110 15.57 4.09 -0.78
C ARG A 110 14.31 4.56 -1.53
N ARG A 111 14.25 4.36 -2.86
CA ARG A 111 13.08 4.68 -3.69
C ARG A 111 11.87 3.83 -3.31
N LYS A 112 12.01 2.49 -3.30
CA LYS A 112 10.95 1.55 -2.88
C LYS A 112 10.36 1.92 -1.52
N ARG A 113 11.22 2.21 -0.52
CA ARG A 113 10.78 2.60 0.84
C ARG A 113 9.96 3.90 0.83
N ARG A 114 10.33 4.89 0.01
CA ARG A 114 9.57 6.15 -0.13
C ARG A 114 8.21 5.91 -0.78
N GLU A 115 8.18 5.18 -1.90
CA GLU A 115 6.96 4.85 -2.64
C GLU A 115 5.97 4.06 -1.78
N GLN A 116 6.47 3.05 -1.05
CA GLN A 116 5.68 2.28 -0.09
C GLN A 116 5.17 3.16 1.06
N SER A 117 5.99 4.05 1.62
CA SER A 117 5.56 4.96 2.70
C SER A 117 4.40 5.87 2.26
N SER A 118 4.45 6.39 1.04
CA SER A 118 3.34 7.15 0.44
C SER A 118 2.07 6.30 0.28
N LYS A 119 2.18 5.08 -0.29
CA LYS A 119 1.04 4.15 -0.43
C LYS A 119 0.44 3.79 0.93
N ALA A 120 1.29 3.50 1.92
CA ALA A 120 0.86 3.14 3.27
C ALA A 120 0.09 4.30 3.92
N SER A 121 0.60 5.53 3.82
CA SER A 121 -0.03 6.72 4.37
C SER A 121 -1.43 6.96 3.78
N GLN A 122 -1.61 6.77 2.48
CA GLN A 122 -2.90 6.89 1.80
C GLN A 122 -3.91 5.83 2.28
N LEU A 123 -3.50 4.57 2.36
CA LEU A 123 -4.36 3.46 2.76
C LEU A 123 -4.68 3.49 4.27
N ILE A 124 -3.73 3.91 5.12
CA ILE A 124 -3.97 4.19 6.54
C ILE A 124 -5.02 5.28 6.68
N GLY A 125 -4.90 6.40 5.94
CA GLY A 125 -5.91 7.47 5.93
C GLY A 125 -7.32 6.96 5.58
N GLN A 126 -7.43 6.14 4.52
CA GLN A 126 -8.70 5.52 4.13
C GLN A 126 -9.27 4.60 5.23
N LYS A 127 -8.42 3.85 5.94
CA LYS A 127 -8.81 2.95 7.04
C LYS A 127 -9.19 3.70 8.32
N LEU A 128 -8.50 4.80 8.65
CA LEU A 128 -8.88 5.68 9.76
C LEU A 128 -10.28 6.29 9.54
N LEU A 129 -10.63 6.68 8.31
CA LEU A 129 -11.99 7.11 7.95
C LEU A 129 -13.03 5.99 8.12
N GLN A 130 -12.64 4.73 7.91
CA GLN A 130 -13.44 3.53 8.21
C GLN A 130 -13.47 3.17 9.73
N ARG A 131 -13.01 4.07 10.61
CA ARG A 131 -12.90 3.88 12.08
C ARG A 131 -11.97 2.74 12.52
N TRP A 132 -10.98 2.38 11.71
CA TRP A 132 -9.88 1.52 12.16
C TRP A 132 -8.95 2.32 13.08
N VAL A 133 -8.25 1.61 13.98
CA VAL A 133 -7.33 2.23 14.95
C VAL A 133 -5.89 1.90 14.54
N LEU A 134 -5.02 2.91 14.47
CA LEU A 134 -3.59 2.69 14.24
C LEU A 134 -2.92 2.13 15.52
N LEU A 135 -2.08 1.12 15.38
CA LEU A 135 -1.30 0.54 16.49
C LEU A 135 0.14 1.04 16.47
N ASN A 136 0.82 0.92 17.62
CA ASN A 136 2.26 1.19 17.76
C ASN A 136 3.14 0.01 17.31
N GLU A 137 2.52 -1.08 16.86
CA GLU A 137 3.19 -2.30 16.38
C GLU A 137 3.44 -2.20 14.86
N THR A 138 4.60 -2.66 14.40
CA THR A 138 4.96 -2.72 12.97
C THR A 138 4.72 -4.10 12.38
N CYS A 139 4.39 -4.14 11.09
CA CYS A 139 4.26 -5.36 10.31
C CYS A 139 5.55 -6.21 10.34
N PRO A 140 5.51 -7.49 10.74
CA PRO A 140 6.69 -8.37 10.81
C PRO A 140 7.03 -9.02 9.45
N ASN A 141 6.75 -8.34 8.34
CA ASN A 141 7.12 -8.80 7.00
C ASN A 141 8.29 -7.98 6.48
N GLU A 142 9.37 -8.62 6.04
CA GLU A 142 10.61 -7.93 5.62
C GLU A 142 10.39 -6.97 4.43
N ASP A 143 9.47 -7.27 3.51
CA ASP A 143 9.11 -6.34 2.42
C ASP A 143 8.37 -5.08 2.89
N CYS A 144 7.89 -5.05 4.15
CA CYS A 144 7.02 -4.01 4.70
C CYS A 144 7.79 -2.99 5.56
N TYR A 145 8.66 -2.19 4.94
CA TYR A 145 9.57 -1.25 5.62
C TYR A 145 8.89 -0.37 6.68
N ALA A 146 8.95 -0.79 7.95
CA ALA A 146 8.38 -0.12 9.12
C ALA A 146 6.90 0.32 8.98
N VAL A 147 6.06 -0.48 8.32
CA VAL A 147 4.62 -0.19 8.16
C VAL A 147 3.87 -0.49 9.46
N PRO A 148 3.16 0.46 10.09
CA PRO A 148 2.37 0.22 11.30
C PRO A 148 1.13 -0.64 11.01
N LEU A 149 0.75 -1.48 11.98
CA LEU A 149 -0.47 -2.29 11.93
C LEU A 149 -1.71 -1.48 12.30
N MET A 150 -2.86 -1.89 11.80
CA MET A 150 -4.17 -1.30 12.11
C MET A 150 -5.13 -2.33 12.70
N ARG A 151 -5.84 -1.95 13.76
CA ARG A 151 -6.86 -2.78 14.42
C ARG A 151 -8.23 -2.52 13.83
N ASN A 152 -8.92 -3.59 13.44
CA ASN A 152 -10.31 -3.56 12.98
C ASN A 152 -11.25 -3.24 14.16
N PRO A 153 -12.20 -2.29 14.03
CA PRO A 153 -13.07 -1.91 15.14
C PRO A 153 -14.01 -3.03 15.60
N SER A 154 -14.40 -3.94 14.69
CA SER A 154 -15.35 -5.02 14.96
C SER A 154 -14.65 -6.32 15.35
N THR A 155 -13.77 -6.85 14.49
CA THR A 155 -13.12 -8.16 14.70
C THR A 155 -11.91 -8.13 15.62
N LYS A 156 -11.43 -6.93 15.99
CA LYS A 156 -10.22 -6.66 16.79
C LYS A 156 -8.89 -7.21 16.24
N HIS A 157 -8.89 -7.98 15.14
CA HIS A 157 -7.67 -8.40 14.47
C HIS A 157 -6.81 -7.20 14.04
N MET A 158 -5.53 -7.48 13.84
CA MET A 158 -4.52 -6.50 13.42
C MET A 158 -4.21 -6.73 11.94
N PHE A 159 -3.91 -5.68 11.18
CA PHE A 159 -3.84 -5.74 9.71
C PHE A 159 -2.76 -4.82 9.16
N CYS A 160 -1.98 -5.30 8.19
CA CYS A 160 -1.03 -4.48 7.45
C CYS A 160 -1.64 -3.99 6.13
N VAL A 161 -1.70 -2.68 5.90
CA VAL A 161 -2.26 -2.10 4.67
C VAL A 161 -1.39 -2.27 3.41
N ILE A 162 -0.17 -2.80 3.53
CA ILE A 162 0.77 -2.96 2.39
C ILE A 162 0.83 -4.40 1.88
N CYS A 163 0.91 -5.39 2.76
CA CYS A 163 0.91 -6.81 2.38
C CYS A 163 -0.43 -7.50 2.62
N GLU A 164 -1.45 -6.76 3.07
CA GLU A 164 -2.85 -7.17 3.25
C GLU A 164 -3.05 -8.41 4.14
N ARG A 165 -2.04 -8.74 4.95
CA ARG A 165 -2.08 -9.83 5.94
C ARG A 165 -2.70 -9.37 7.26
N ASN A 166 -3.48 -10.27 7.83
CA ASN A 166 -4.02 -10.16 9.18
C ASN A 166 -3.09 -10.85 10.18
N TYR A 167 -3.01 -10.29 11.39
CA TYR A 167 -2.25 -10.78 12.53
C TYR A 167 -3.19 -10.82 13.74
N VAL A 168 -3.04 -11.83 14.59
CA VAL A 168 -3.92 -12.12 15.73
C VAL A 168 -3.07 -12.10 17.00
N SER A 169 -3.50 -11.42 18.07
CA SER A 169 -2.77 -11.45 19.34
C SER A 169 -3.06 -12.74 20.12
N GLU A 170 -2.14 -13.17 20.99
CA GLU A 170 -2.33 -14.37 21.82
C GLU A 170 -3.60 -14.31 22.69
N GLU A 171 -4.00 -13.10 23.09
CA GLU A 171 -5.24 -12.81 23.81
C GLU A 171 -6.49 -13.20 23.00
N GLN A 172 -6.44 -12.98 21.68
CA GLN A 172 -7.54 -13.26 20.75
C GLN A 172 -7.62 -14.75 20.42
N ILE A 173 -6.49 -15.46 20.41
CA ILE A 173 -6.46 -16.93 20.28
C ILE A 173 -7.19 -17.55 21.48
N LYS A 174 -6.82 -17.16 22.71
CA LYS A 174 -7.45 -17.67 23.95
C LYS A 174 -8.96 -17.42 23.97
N GLN A 175 -9.41 -16.21 23.65
CA GLN A 175 -10.85 -15.88 23.57
C GLN A 175 -11.59 -16.69 22.49
N GLN A 176 -10.90 -17.13 21.42
CA GLN A 176 -11.48 -17.93 20.35
C GLN A 176 -11.47 -19.44 20.66
N GLU A 177 -10.65 -19.89 21.61
CA GLU A 177 -10.68 -21.24 22.18
C GLU A 177 -11.77 -21.34 23.26
N GLU A 178 -11.76 -20.44 24.25
CA GLU A 178 -12.77 -20.31 25.30
C GLU A 178 -14.20 -20.15 24.73
N GLY A 179 -14.34 -19.44 23.60
CA GLY A 179 -15.63 -19.24 22.92
C GLY A 179 -16.18 -20.47 22.19
N LYS A 180 -15.37 -21.50 21.90
CA LYS A 180 -15.83 -22.70 21.17
C LYS A 180 -16.47 -23.74 22.08
N GLU A 181 -15.89 -23.99 23.26
CA GLU A 181 -16.34 -25.01 24.21
C GLU A 181 -17.81 -24.82 24.64
N VAL A 182 -18.28 -23.57 24.71
CA VAL A 182 -19.67 -23.21 25.06
C VAL A 182 -20.68 -23.55 23.94
N THR A 183 -20.25 -23.71 22.70
CA THR A 183 -21.15 -23.92 21.55
C THR A 183 -21.46 -25.40 21.32
N GLU A 184 -20.48 -26.28 21.49
CA GLU A 184 -20.61 -27.72 21.19
C GLU A 184 -21.60 -28.46 22.13
N MET A 185 -21.86 -27.91 23.32
CA MET A 185 -22.82 -28.49 24.27
C MET A 185 -24.31 -28.24 23.95
N LYS A 186 -24.66 -27.50 22.88
CA LYS A 186 -26.05 -27.14 22.58
C LYS A 186 -26.72 -27.86 21.41
N GLU A 187 -25.98 -28.53 20.52
CA GLU A 187 -26.57 -29.15 19.31
C GLU A 187 -27.13 -30.58 19.53
N THR A 188 -27.04 -31.11 20.76
CA THR A 188 -27.39 -32.51 21.08
C THR A 188 -28.79 -32.69 21.68
N GLN A 189 -29.62 -31.64 21.77
CA GLN A 189 -30.97 -31.71 22.40
C GLN A 189 -32.14 -31.18 21.55
N GLU A 190 -32.10 -31.30 20.22
CA GLU A 190 -33.30 -31.08 19.38
C GLU A 190 -33.56 -32.17 18.34
N LYS A 191 -33.50 -33.45 18.75
CA LYS A 191 -33.90 -34.56 17.85
C LYS A 191 -34.41 -35.83 18.53
N THR A 192 -35.56 -35.77 19.22
CA THR A 192 -36.36 -36.98 19.51
C THR A 192 -37.87 -36.67 19.46
N ALA A 193 -38.46 -37.05 18.33
CA ALA A 193 -39.86 -37.43 18.06
C ALA A 193 -41.04 -36.80 18.84
N ILE A 194 -42.07 -36.39 18.09
CA ILE A 194 -43.34 -37.15 17.99
C ILE A 194 -44.06 -36.79 16.66
N ALA A 195 -44.82 -37.74 16.12
CA ALA A 195 -45.54 -37.63 14.84
C ALA A 195 -47.05 -37.33 15.04
N PRO A 196 -47.80 -36.90 14.01
CA PRO A 196 -49.09 -36.24 14.19
C PRO A 196 -50.32 -37.18 14.14
N PRO A 197 -51.44 -36.78 14.78
CA PRO A 197 -52.79 -37.13 14.37
C PRO A 197 -53.47 -35.95 13.65
N ALA A 198 -54.36 -36.23 12.70
CA ALA A 198 -55.19 -35.24 12.04
C ALA A 198 -56.63 -35.28 12.57
N GLN A 199 -57.30 -34.11 12.68
CA GLN A 199 -58.66 -33.90 12.15
C GLN A 199 -59.12 -32.43 12.24
N HIS A 200 -60.08 -32.10 11.38
CA HIS A 200 -60.83 -30.83 11.23
C HIS A 200 -62.06 -30.85 12.21
N PRO A 201 -62.98 -29.85 12.33
CA PRO A 201 -63.31 -28.82 11.32
C PRO A 201 -63.85 -27.42 11.75
N GLN A 202 -64.09 -26.56 10.74
CA GLN A 202 -64.92 -25.33 10.73
C GLN A 202 -64.31 -24.06 11.39
N ARG A 203 -64.63 -22.82 10.97
CA ARG A 203 -65.64 -22.30 10.00
C ARG A 203 -65.18 -20.94 9.40
N GLU A 204 -65.73 -20.55 8.24
CA GLU A 204 -65.94 -19.16 7.71
C GLU A 204 -64.81 -18.11 7.81
N THR A 205 -64.35 -17.43 6.74
CA THR A 205 -64.64 -17.51 5.28
C THR A 205 -63.40 -16.95 4.49
N GLU A 206 -63.34 -16.33 3.30
CA GLU A 206 -64.34 -15.79 2.34
C GLU A 206 -63.92 -15.90 0.84
N GLN A 207 -63.36 -14.85 0.23
CA GLN A 207 -63.16 -14.63 -1.22
C GLN A 207 -61.86 -13.80 -1.44
N VAL A 208 -61.18 -13.68 -2.60
CA VAL A 208 -61.60 -13.45 -4.01
C VAL A 208 -60.48 -13.91 -5.02
N VAL A 209 -60.83 -14.71 -6.05
CA VAL A 209 -60.50 -14.65 -7.53
C VAL A 209 -59.09 -14.12 -7.99
N HIS A 210 -58.30 -14.65 -8.96
CA HIS A 210 -58.23 -15.78 -9.96
C HIS A 210 -56.71 -16.17 -10.10
N GLN A 211 -56.21 -17.35 -10.56
CA GLN A 211 -56.23 -18.00 -11.91
C GLN A 211 -55.64 -17.13 -13.04
N ASP A 212 -54.83 -17.61 -14.01
CA ASP A 212 -54.64 -18.91 -14.69
C ASP A 212 -53.13 -19.21 -14.99
N SER A 213 -52.65 -20.27 -15.68
CA SER A 213 -52.94 -21.73 -15.76
C SER A 213 -51.85 -22.41 -16.65
N VAL A 214 -51.61 -23.72 -16.52
CA VAL A 214 -50.58 -24.51 -17.28
C VAL A 214 -51.20 -25.27 -18.48
N PRO A 215 -50.44 -25.65 -19.53
CA PRO A 215 -49.77 -26.98 -19.63
C PRO A 215 -48.33 -26.87 -20.22
N GLU A 216 -47.33 -27.73 -19.94
CA GLU A 216 -47.20 -29.20 -19.91
C GLU A 216 -46.78 -29.87 -21.26
N SER A 217 -45.60 -30.50 -21.24
CA SER A 217 -45.05 -31.63 -22.05
C SER A 217 -45.00 -31.60 -23.60
N ILE A 218 -43.82 -31.93 -24.15
CA ILE A 218 -43.62 -32.78 -25.36
C ILE A 218 -42.15 -33.27 -25.46
N THR A 219 -41.93 -34.47 -26.01
CA THR A 219 -40.62 -35.17 -26.03
C THR A 219 -40.01 -35.32 -27.45
N LYS A 220 -38.69 -35.13 -27.59
CA LYS A 220 -37.74 -35.57 -28.67
C LYS A 220 -36.32 -35.07 -28.24
N VAL A 221 -35.19 -35.79 -28.22
CA VAL A 221 -34.60 -36.95 -28.94
C VAL A 221 -33.95 -36.60 -30.30
N VAL A 222 -32.71 -37.10 -30.50
CA VAL A 222 -31.86 -37.18 -31.74
C VAL A 222 -30.82 -36.06 -32.01
N THR A 223 -29.53 -36.47 -32.14
CA THR A 223 -28.31 -35.80 -32.73
C THR A 223 -27.86 -34.42 -32.20
N SER A 224 -26.58 -34.08 -32.01
CA SER A 224 -25.29 -34.44 -32.65
C SER A 224 -24.97 -33.71 -33.97
N THR A 225 -24.11 -32.68 -33.89
CA THR A 225 -23.31 -32.18 -35.03
C THR A 225 -22.08 -31.43 -34.47
N HIS A 226 -20.99 -31.39 -35.25
CA HIS A 226 -19.67 -30.92 -34.80
C HIS A 226 -18.96 -30.14 -35.92
N GLU A 227 -19.17 -28.81 -35.95
CA GLU A 227 -18.50 -27.89 -36.87
C GLU A 227 -17.98 -26.67 -36.08
N SER A 228 -16.70 -26.31 -36.10
CA SER A 228 -15.87 -25.91 -37.25
C SER A 228 -16.14 -24.47 -37.72
N ILE A 229 -15.66 -23.49 -36.95
CA ILE A 229 -15.57 -22.09 -37.42
C ILE A 229 -14.27 -21.93 -38.22
N THR A 230 -14.37 -21.34 -39.40
CA THR A 230 -13.33 -21.31 -40.43
C THR A 230 -12.32 -20.16 -40.25
N ALA A 231 -11.07 -20.42 -40.65
CA ALA A 231 -10.05 -19.40 -40.74
C ALA A 231 -10.26 -18.49 -41.97
N VAL A 232 -10.10 -17.18 -41.80
CA VAL A 232 -10.02 -16.22 -42.91
C VAL A 232 -8.57 -15.76 -43.04
N SER A 233 -7.93 -16.15 -44.14
CA SER A 233 -6.54 -15.76 -44.45
C SER A 233 -6.49 -14.59 -45.44
N LYS A 234 -5.51 -13.70 -45.25
CA LYS A 234 -4.98 -12.83 -46.31
C LYS A 234 -3.45 -12.83 -46.23
N ASN A 235 -2.82 -13.15 -47.35
CA ASN A 235 -1.37 -13.04 -47.60
C ASN A 235 -0.96 -11.54 -47.59
N VAL A 236 0.30 -11.08 -47.67
CA VAL A 236 1.49 -11.42 -48.50
C VAL A 236 2.70 -10.62 -47.90
N PRO A 237 4.00 -10.92 -48.14
CA PRO A 237 4.72 -12.17 -48.41
C PRO A 237 5.72 -12.53 -47.27
N ALA A 238 6.58 -13.52 -47.49
CA ALA A 238 7.80 -13.74 -46.70
C ALA A 238 9.07 -13.46 -47.52
N ASP A 239 10.18 -13.09 -46.87
CA ASP A 239 11.53 -13.43 -47.30
C ASP A 239 12.51 -13.42 -46.11
N GLN A 240 13.67 -14.06 -46.29
CA GLN A 240 14.81 -14.21 -45.37
C GLN A 240 14.57 -15.03 -44.08
N ALA A 241 15.10 -16.25 -44.06
CA ALA A 241 15.24 -17.07 -42.86
C ALA A 241 16.67 -17.00 -42.29
N THR A 242 16.82 -17.09 -40.95
CA THR A 242 18.06 -17.52 -40.26
C THR A 242 17.77 -17.89 -38.80
N SER A 243 18.54 -18.84 -38.25
CA SER A 243 18.69 -19.22 -36.83
C SER A 243 17.42 -19.58 -36.02
N VAL A 244 17.31 -20.86 -35.67
CA VAL A 244 16.56 -21.32 -34.49
C VAL A 244 17.22 -20.74 -33.23
N GLY A 245 16.50 -19.94 -32.45
CA GLY A 245 17.05 -19.25 -31.28
C GLY A 245 15.99 -18.85 -30.24
N ILE A 246 16.10 -19.47 -29.06
CA ILE A 246 15.50 -19.16 -27.75
C ILE A 246 14.68 -17.85 -27.69
N THR A 247 13.35 -17.95 -27.87
CA THR A 247 12.43 -16.78 -27.85
C THR A 247 11.12 -16.98 -27.08
N ASP A 248 10.82 -18.18 -26.56
CA ASP A 248 9.57 -18.51 -25.82
C ASP A 248 9.31 -17.70 -24.53
N ILE A 249 10.28 -16.91 -24.06
CA ILE A 249 10.19 -16.16 -22.80
C ILE A 249 9.54 -14.77 -23.00
N LEU A 250 9.44 -14.27 -24.24
CA LEU A 250 9.02 -12.89 -24.50
C LEU A 250 7.50 -12.66 -24.53
N ASP A 251 6.67 -13.70 -24.69
CA ASP A 251 5.22 -13.54 -24.89
C ASP A 251 4.38 -13.75 -23.60
N THR A 252 4.95 -14.31 -22.53
CA THR A 252 4.24 -14.51 -21.24
C THR A 252 3.69 -13.21 -20.67
N ARG A 253 4.45 -12.12 -20.80
CA ARG A 253 4.04 -10.77 -20.41
C ARG A 253 2.90 -10.22 -21.28
N SER A 254 2.96 -10.46 -22.59
CA SER A 254 1.93 -10.06 -23.56
C SER A 254 0.60 -10.80 -23.32
N VAL A 255 0.68 -12.09 -22.96
CA VAL A 255 -0.45 -12.90 -22.45
C VAL A 255 -1.00 -12.31 -21.14
N PHE A 256 -0.15 -12.02 -20.15
CA PHE A 256 -0.57 -11.44 -18.87
C PHE A 256 -1.27 -10.08 -19.01
N GLU A 257 -0.70 -9.16 -19.81
CA GLU A 257 -1.30 -7.85 -20.11
C GLU A 257 -2.63 -7.99 -20.88
N THR A 258 -2.78 -9.05 -21.68
CA THR A 258 -4.02 -9.36 -22.41
C THR A 258 -5.10 -9.98 -21.51
N LEU A 259 -4.75 -10.94 -20.64
CA LEU A 259 -5.66 -11.52 -19.65
C LEU A 259 -6.14 -10.45 -18.65
N THR A 260 -5.23 -9.63 -18.14
CA THR A 260 -5.55 -8.52 -17.21
C THR A 260 -6.53 -7.54 -17.86
N ARG A 261 -6.28 -7.15 -19.12
CA ARG A 261 -7.17 -6.29 -19.92
C ARG A 261 -8.54 -6.94 -20.17
N LYS A 262 -8.60 -8.25 -20.40
CA LYS A 262 -9.86 -8.97 -20.60
C LYS A 262 -10.68 -9.10 -19.31
N MET A 263 -10.03 -9.36 -18.18
CA MET A 263 -10.66 -9.39 -16.86
C MET A 263 -11.28 -8.03 -16.52
N ASN A 264 -10.54 -6.93 -16.74
CA ASN A 264 -11.07 -5.56 -16.56
C ASN A 264 -12.25 -5.24 -17.51
N GLN A 265 -12.26 -5.78 -18.73
CA GLN A 265 -13.42 -5.64 -19.64
C GLN A 265 -14.64 -6.35 -19.04
N LEU A 266 -14.48 -7.61 -18.62
CA LEU A 266 -15.56 -8.42 -18.05
C LEU A 266 -16.13 -7.81 -16.77
N THR A 267 -15.29 -7.24 -15.89
CA THR A 267 -15.74 -6.54 -14.68
C THR A 267 -16.70 -5.40 -15.00
N ARG A 268 -16.39 -4.57 -16.01
CA ARG A 268 -17.29 -3.49 -16.45
C ARG A 268 -18.59 -4.03 -17.05
N THR A 269 -18.52 -5.10 -17.86
CA THR A 269 -19.72 -5.76 -18.38
C THR A 269 -20.62 -6.30 -17.24
N ALA A 270 -20.05 -6.70 -16.10
CA ALA A 270 -20.82 -7.11 -14.92
C ALA A 270 -21.55 -5.95 -14.23
N GLU A 271 -20.99 -4.73 -14.26
CA GLU A 271 -21.61 -3.52 -13.70
C GLU A 271 -22.88 -3.11 -14.48
N ASP A 272 -22.85 -3.26 -15.82
CA ASP A 272 -24.00 -2.96 -16.68
C ASP A 272 -25.04 -4.10 -16.77
N CYS A 273 -24.65 -5.36 -16.54
CA CYS A 273 -25.49 -6.52 -16.87
C CYS A 273 -26.42 -6.96 -15.73
N HIS A 274 -27.71 -6.70 -15.90
CA HIS A 274 -28.76 -7.01 -14.92
C HIS A 274 -29.42 -8.41 -15.08
N GLU A 275 -28.94 -9.23 -16.02
CA GLU A 275 -29.53 -10.55 -16.32
C GLU A 275 -28.73 -11.67 -15.62
N PRO A 276 -29.36 -12.50 -14.75
CA PRO A 276 -28.64 -13.42 -13.86
C PRO A 276 -27.86 -14.52 -14.61
N THR A 277 -28.34 -14.96 -15.77
CA THR A 277 -27.66 -15.97 -16.60
C THR A 277 -26.35 -15.40 -17.17
N LYS A 278 -26.40 -14.23 -17.79
CA LYS A 278 -25.22 -13.54 -18.33
C LYS A 278 -24.25 -13.11 -17.24
N LEU A 279 -24.76 -12.66 -16.09
CA LEU A 279 -23.92 -12.32 -14.95
C LEU A 279 -23.13 -13.53 -14.43
N LYS A 280 -23.74 -14.73 -14.41
CA LYS A 280 -23.06 -16.00 -14.10
C LYS A 280 -22.00 -16.35 -15.15
N GLU A 281 -22.29 -16.18 -16.44
CA GLU A 281 -21.32 -16.38 -17.52
C GLU A 281 -20.11 -15.43 -17.42
N ILE A 282 -20.36 -14.16 -17.09
CA ILE A 282 -19.31 -13.15 -16.88
C ILE A 282 -18.43 -13.52 -15.68
N PHE A 283 -19.01 -13.93 -14.55
CA PHE A 283 -18.21 -14.38 -13.39
C PHE A 283 -17.41 -15.65 -13.68
N ASN A 284 -17.96 -16.63 -14.39
CA ASN A 284 -17.21 -17.81 -14.83
C ASN A 284 -16.01 -17.42 -15.73
N ALA A 285 -16.20 -16.45 -16.64
CA ALA A 285 -15.14 -15.95 -17.50
C ALA A 285 -14.06 -15.16 -16.74
N ILE A 286 -14.44 -14.41 -15.69
CA ILE A 286 -13.49 -13.73 -14.77
C ILE A 286 -12.67 -14.76 -14.00
N GLN A 287 -13.31 -15.80 -13.45
CA GLN A 287 -12.63 -16.90 -12.76
C GLN A 287 -11.61 -17.59 -13.68
N ALA A 288 -12.00 -17.94 -14.90
CA ALA A 288 -11.09 -18.55 -15.88
C ALA A 288 -9.90 -17.65 -16.25
N CYS A 289 -10.08 -16.32 -16.29
CA CYS A 289 -8.98 -15.37 -16.47
C CYS A 289 -8.02 -15.37 -15.26
N ALA A 290 -8.54 -15.45 -14.03
CA ALA A 290 -7.73 -15.49 -12.82
C ALA A 290 -6.94 -16.80 -12.69
N GLU A 291 -7.56 -17.94 -12.99
CA GLU A 291 -6.89 -19.26 -13.02
C GLU A 291 -5.77 -19.29 -14.07
N ALA A 292 -6.01 -18.74 -15.27
CA ALA A 292 -4.98 -18.62 -16.31
C ALA A 292 -3.80 -17.74 -15.87
N ILE A 293 -4.07 -16.61 -15.19
CA ILE A 293 -3.01 -15.74 -14.64
C ILE A 293 -2.19 -16.48 -13.57
N GLN A 294 -2.82 -17.22 -12.66
CA GLN A 294 -2.12 -18.03 -11.66
C GLN A 294 -1.24 -19.12 -12.31
N ALA A 295 -1.73 -19.78 -13.36
CA ALA A 295 -0.95 -20.76 -14.11
C ALA A 295 0.31 -20.13 -14.76
N CYS A 296 0.21 -18.92 -15.34
CA CYS A 296 1.36 -18.20 -15.87
C CYS A 296 2.43 -17.91 -14.80
N ILE A 297 2.01 -17.43 -13.62
CA ILE A 297 2.92 -17.13 -12.49
C ILE A 297 3.62 -18.41 -12.01
N GLY A 298 2.88 -19.51 -11.86
CA GLY A 298 3.46 -20.80 -11.46
C GLY A 298 4.51 -21.35 -12.44
N VAL A 299 4.36 -21.09 -13.74
CA VAL A 299 5.37 -21.44 -14.76
C VAL A 299 6.62 -20.56 -14.63
N GLU A 300 6.46 -19.25 -14.39
CA GLU A 300 7.58 -18.32 -14.18
C GLU A 300 8.41 -18.72 -12.94
N GLU A 301 7.76 -18.99 -11.79
CA GLU A 301 8.44 -19.49 -10.60
C GLU A 301 9.16 -20.83 -10.82
N ALA A 302 8.55 -21.75 -11.56
CA ALA A 302 9.13 -23.06 -11.85
C ALA A 302 10.34 -22.95 -12.80
N TYR A 303 10.34 -21.96 -13.69
CA TYR A 303 11.47 -21.63 -14.56
C TYR A 303 12.61 -20.99 -13.77
N SER A 304 12.31 -19.98 -12.93
CA SER A 304 13.31 -19.31 -12.06
C SER A 304 14.00 -20.30 -11.12
N ARG A 305 13.24 -21.22 -10.50
CA ARG A 305 13.82 -22.30 -9.67
C ARG A 305 14.78 -23.20 -10.46
N LYS A 306 14.42 -23.60 -11.68
CA LYS A 306 15.27 -24.44 -12.55
C LYS A 306 16.56 -23.76 -13.00
N ILE A 307 16.57 -22.43 -13.18
CA ILE A 307 17.79 -21.66 -13.43
C ILE A 307 18.69 -21.67 -12.18
N SER A 308 18.12 -21.37 -11.00
CA SER A 308 18.90 -21.32 -9.76
C SER A 308 19.58 -22.65 -9.42
N THR A 309 18.98 -23.78 -9.76
CA THR A 309 19.57 -25.13 -9.55
C THR A 309 20.62 -25.54 -10.59
N ARG A 310 20.94 -24.68 -11.57
CA ARG A 310 21.85 -25.00 -12.69
C ARG A 310 23.15 -24.19 -12.68
N ASN A 311 23.32 -23.31 -11.71
CA ASN A 311 24.52 -22.49 -11.47
C ASN A 311 25.26 -22.92 -10.18
N ILE A 312 25.14 -24.20 -9.82
CA ILE A 312 25.79 -24.88 -8.68
C ILE A 312 26.33 -26.22 -9.21
#